data_AF-A0A6C0CF30-F1
#
_entry.id   AF-A0A6C0CF30-F1
#
_cell.length_a   1.000
_cell.length_b   1.000
_cell.length_c   1.000
_cell.angle_alpha   90.00
_cell.angle_beta   90.00
_cell.angle_gamma   90.00
#
_symmetry.space_group_name_H-M   'P 1'
#
loop_
_entity.id
_entity.type
_entity.pdbx_description
1 polymer ?
#
loop_
_entity_poly.entity_id
_entity_poly.type
_entity_poly.pdbx_seq_one_letter_code
_entity_poly.pdbx_strand_id
1 'polypeptide(L)'
;MNNDGGFKRFQDFEPVTLTKKKTNNSVANEKSKSNIHLVNKTAIDNEELPKIIYYTTDQLNQIKNLRELCDLNQEQASMIFGGSVKKDFFNKIESNKLKFDQTTFNTIIRTLNNYLKNKNRKQKQST
;
A
#
# COMPACT_ATOMS: atom_id res chain seq x y z
N MET A 1 -9.13 36.97 -48.55
CA MET A 1 -9.00 36.03 -47.41
C MET A 1 -10.39 35.48 -47.13
N ASN A 2 -10.61 34.18 -47.26
CA ASN A 2 -11.70 33.43 -46.63
C ASN A 2 -11.18 31.99 -46.46
N ASN A 3 -10.68 31.70 -45.27
CA ASN A 3 -10.31 30.35 -44.83
C ASN A 3 -11.48 29.87 -43.97
N ASP A 4 -12.42 29.12 -44.55
CA ASP A 4 -13.41 28.38 -43.78
C ASP A 4 -12.96 26.92 -43.66
N GLY A 5 -12.43 26.62 -42.47
CA GLY A 5 -11.93 25.32 -42.10
C GLY A 5 -13.02 24.25 -42.09
N GLY A 6 -12.82 23.20 -42.88
CA GLY A 6 -13.62 21.98 -42.84
C GLY A 6 -13.29 21.15 -41.60
N PHE A 7 -13.92 21.46 -40.46
CA PHE A 7 -13.97 20.55 -39.31
C PHE A 7 -15.27 19.73 -39.39
N LYS A 8 -15.16 18.45 -39.77
CA LYS A 8 -16.27 17.49 -39.66
C LYS A 8 -16.57 17.23 -38.19
N ARG A 9 -17.82 17.37 -37.78
CA ARG A 9 -18.24 17.12 -36.40
C ARG A 9 -18.40 15.62 -36.21
N PHE A 10 -18.09 15.11 -35.02
CA PHE A 10 -18.20 13.68 -34.68
C PHE A 10 -19.61 13.08 -34.84
N GLN A 11 -20.62 13.89 -35.15
CA GLN A 11 -21.98 13.47 -35.47
C GLN A 11 -22.16 12.98 -36.92
N ASP A 12 -21.18 13.20 -37.79
CA ASP A 12 -21.23 12.78 -39.20
C ASP A 12 -20.77 11.32 -39.42
N PHE A 13 -20.47 10.58 -38.35
CA PHE A 13 -20.07 9.18 -38.44
C PHE A 13 -21.27 8.27 -38.29
N GLU A 14 -21.53 7.45 -39.31
CA GLU A 14 -22.50 6.35 -39.19
C GLU A 14 -22.03 5.34 -38.12
N PRO A 15 -22.93 4.84 -37.26
CA PRO A 15 -22.57 3.88 -36.22
C PRO A 15 -22.13 2.56 -36.85
N VAL A 16 -20.90 2.13 -36.57
CA VAL A 16 -20.38 0.83 -37.02
C VAL A 16 -21.04 -0.28 -36.20
N THR A 17 -21.98 -1.01 -36.80
CA THR A 17 -22.59 -2.20 -36.20
C THR A 17 -21.78 -3.46 -36.53
N LEU A 18 -21.31 -4.17 -35.51
CA LEU A 18 -20.65 -5.47 -35.66
C LEU A 18 -21.69 -6.56 -36.00
N THR A 19 -21.90 -6.84 -37.29
CA THR A 19 -22.68 -8.00 -37.72
C THR A 19 -21.81 -9.26 -37.64
N LYS A 20 -22.17 -10.22 -36.78
CA LYS A 20 -21.57 -11.56 -36.80
C LYS A 20 -21.97 -12.27 -38.10
N LYS A 21 -21.08 -12.28 -39.10
CA LYS A 21 -21.25 -13.16 -40.26
C LYS A 21 -21.10 -14.61 -39.80
N LYS A 22 -22.17 -15.38 -39.92
CA LYS A 22 -22.15 -16.84 -39.80
C LYS A 22 -21.70 -17.39 -41.15
N THR A 23 -20.42 -17.71 -41.29
CA THR A 23 -19.88 -18.37 -42.50
C THR A 23 -19.55 -19.82 -42.20
N ASN A 24 -20.22 -20.71 -42.93
CA ASN A 24 -19.92 -22.13 -42.97
C ASN A 24 -18.53 -22.36 -43.59
N ASN A 25 -17.79 -23.31 -43.02
CA ASN A 25 -16.45 -23.70 -43.44
C ASN A 25 -16.38 -24.15 -44.90
N SER A 26 -15.48 -23.55 -45.67
CA SER A 26 -14.83 -24.19 -46.82
C SER A 26 -13.34 -23.87 -46.77
N VAL A 27 -12.53 -24.91 -46.63
CA VAL A 27 -11.08 -24.89 -46.42
C VAL A 27 -10.38 -24.47 -47.71
N ALA A 28 -9.71 -23.31 -47.70
CA ALA A 28 -8.67 -22.96 -48.67
C ALA A 28 -7.36 -22.72 -47.90
N ASN A 29 -6.35 -23.51 -48.26
CA ASN A 29 -5.07 -23.63 -47.59
C ASN A 29 -4.13 -22.50 -48.05
N GLU A 30 -4.28 -21.31 -47.47
CA GLU A 30 -3.29 -20.24 -47.58
C GLU A 30 -2.37 -20.25 -46.35
N LYS A 31 -1.07 -20.49 -46.59
CA LYS A 31 -0.03 -20.42 -45.57
C LYS A 31 0.21 -18.96 -45.18
N SER A 32 -0.52 -18.48 -44.18
CA SER A 32 -0.20 -17.25 -43.45
C SER A 32 1.17 -17.37 -42.78
N LYS A 33 2.15 -16.57 -43.22
CA LYS A 33 3.44 -16.38 -42.54
C LYS A 33 3.28 -15.44 -41.34
N SER A 34 2.46 -15.80 -40.36
CA SER A 34 2.39 -15.05 -39.10
C SER A 34 3.34 -15.69 -38.08
N ASN A 35 4.42 -15.00 -37.71
CA ASN A 35 5.32 -15.42 -36.62
C ASN A 35 4.82 -14.99 -35.23
N ILE A 36 3.56 -14.59 -35.10
CA ILE A 36 2.99 -14.18 -33.81
C ILE A 36 2.44 -15.43 -33.12
N HIS A 37 3.26 -16.06 -32.29
CA HIS A 37 2.77 -17.01 -31.30
C HIS A 37 2.07 -16.22 -30.19
N LEU A 38 0.75 -16.00 -30.32
CA LEU A 38 -0.09 -15.66 -29.17
C LEU A 38 -0.22 -16.93 -28.33
N VAL A 39 0.76 -17.16 -27.46
CA VAL A 39 0.59 -18.11 -26.38
C VAL A 39 -0.46 -17.50 -25.46
N ASN A 40 -1.71 -17.96 -25.58
CA ASN A 40 -2.70 -17.81 -24.51
C ASN A 40 -2.18 -18.64 -23.33
N LYS A 41 -1.24 -18.05 -22.58
CA LYS A 41 -1.02 -18.45 -21.20
C LYS A 41 -2.33 -18.08 -20.52
N THR A 42 -3.14 -19.11 -20.28
CA THR A 42 -4.23 -19.09 -19.31
C THR A 42 -3.87 -18.10 -18.22
N ALA A 43 -4.69 -17.05 -18.11
CA ALA A 43 -4.50 -15.99 -17.14
C ALA A 43 -4.06 -16.64 -15.83
N ILE A 44 -2.82 -16.32 -15.44
CA ILE A 44 -2.30 -16.59 -14.11
C ILE A 44 -3.42 -16.12 -13.18
N ASP A 45 -3.84 -17.05 -12.31
CA ASP A 45 -4.82 -16.80 -11.27
C ASP A 45 -4.68 -15.38 -10.74
N ASN A 46 -5.80 -14.71 -10.49
CA ASN A 46 -5.84 -13.40 -9.88
C ASN A 46 -5.13 -13.45 -8.51
N GLU A 47 -3.80 -13.38 -8.51
CA GLU A 47 -2.96 -13.17 -7.35
C GLU A 47 -3.23 -11.73 -6.93
N GLU A 48 -4.29 -11.58 -6.15
CA GLU A 48 -4.62 -10.34 -5.46
C GLU A 48 -3.35 -9.92 -4.70
N LEU A 49 -2.71 -8.84 -5.17
CA LEU A 49 -1.45 -8.36 -4.59
C LEU A 49 -1.63 -8.23 -3.07
N PRO A 50 -0.67 -8.70 -2.26
CA PRO A 50 -0.83 -8.76 -0.82
C PRO A 50 -1.16 -7.37 -0.28
N LYS A 51 -2.35 -7.23 0.30
CA LYS A 51 -2.84 -5.97 0.86
C LYS A 51 -1.87 -5.50 1.94
N ILE A 52 -1.26 -4.34 1.73
CA ILE A 52 -0.39 -3.74 2.74
C ILE A 52 -1.28 -3.16 3.84
N ILE A 53 -1.13 -3.69 5.05
CA ILE A 53 -1.83 -3.21 6.25
C ILE A 53 -0.90 -2.26 7.00
N TYR A 54 -1.42 -1.09 7.37
CA TYR A 54 -0.74 -0.07 8.18
C TYR A 54 -1.40 0.02 9.56
N TYR A 55 -0.78 0.76 10.48
CA TYR A 55 -1.35 1.00 11.80
C TYR A 55 -2.65 1.80 11.70
N THR A 56 -3.61 1.48 12.56
CA THR A 56 -4.82 2.31 12.70
C THR A 56 -4.50 3.58 13.49
N THR A 57 -5.31 4.62 13.32
CA THR A 57 -5.17 5.87 14.08
C THR A 57 -5.18 5.61 15.60
N ASP A 58 -6.01 4.69 16.09
CA ASP A 58 -6.08 4.35 17.50
C ASP A 58 -4.80 3.69 18.02
N GLN A 59 -4.20 2.77 17.24
CA GLN A 59 -2.92 2.15 17.59
C GLN A 59 -1.79 3.19 17.64
N LEU A 60 -1.76 4.13 16.68
CA LEU A 60 -0.79 5.21 16.66
C LEU A 60 -0.94 6.14 17.86
N ASN A 61 -2.18 6.53 18.18
CA ASN A 61 -2.48 7.35 19.35
C ASN A 61 -2.10 6.63 20.65
N GLN A 62 -2.35 5.33 20.75
CA GLN A 62 -1.95 4.55 21.92
C GLN A 62 -0.43 4.57 22.12
N ILE A 63 0.35 4.37 21.06
CA ILE A 63 1.82 4.45 21.12
C ILE A 63 2.26 5.86 21.53
N LYS A 64 1.73 6.90 20.89
CA LYS A 64 2.08 8.29 21.13
C LYS A 64 1.77 8.69 22.58
N ASN A 65 0.56 8.41 23.06
CA ASN A 65 0.14 8.73 24.42
C ASN A 65 1.01 8.01 25.46
N LEU A 66 1.31 6.72 25.26
CA LEU A 66 2.20 5.99 26.17
C LEU A 66 3.62 6.55 26.20
N ARG A 67 4.16 6.96 25.03
CA ARG A 67 5.46 7.62 24.95
C ARG A 67 5.45 8.95 25.71
N GLU A 68 4.41 9.76 25.52
CA GLU A 68 4.25 11.04 26.20
C GLU A 68 4.09 10.86 27.72
N LEU A 69 3.34 9.86 28.19
CA LEU A 69 3.27 9.52 29.62
C LEU A 69 4.61 9.08 30.22
N CYS A 70 5.50 8.56 29.39
CA CYS A 70 6.87 8.25 29.81
C CYS A 70 7.77 9.50 29.87
N ASP A 71 7.30 10.67 29.44
CA ASP A 71 8.08 11.90 29.17
C ASP A 71 9.26 11.67 28.23
N LEU A 72 9.05 10.89 27.17
CA LEU A 72 10.09 10.56 26.19
C LEU A 72 9.84 11.27 24.87
N ASN A 73 10.90 11.81 24.26
CA ASN A 73 10.86 12.18 22.84
C ASN A 73 11.01 10.93 21.94
N GLN A 74 10.76 11.08 20.63
CA GLN A 74 10.79 9.96 19.67
C GLN A 74 12.17 9.29 19.58
N GLU A 75 13.27 10.05 19.69
CA GLU A 75 14.63 9.51 19.64
C GLU A 75 14.95 8.70 20.90
N GLN A 76 14.64 9.24 22.09
CA GLN A 76 14.82 8.57 23.38
C GLN A 76 13.99 7.27 23.46
N ALA A 77 12.74 7.32 23.00
CA ALA A 77 11.89 6.14 22.91
C ALA A 77 12.51 5.06 22.00
N SER A 78 13.08 5.46 20.87
CA SER A 78 13.79 4.53 19.97
C SER A 78 15.01 3.89 20.65
N MET A 79 15.78 4.66 21.44
CA MET A 79 16.92 4.11 22.20
C MET A 79 16.50 3.09 23.26
N ILE A 80 15.38 3.33 23.96
CA ILE A 80 14.83 2.40 24.98
C ILE A 80 14.27 1.14 24.33
N PHE A 81 13.68 1.26 23.15
CA PHE A 81 13.09 0.14 22.42
C PHE A 81 14.14 -0.89 21.97
N GLY A 82 15.41 -0.49 21.90
CA GLY A 82 16.57 -1.37 21.74
C GLY A 82 17.52 -0.86 20.64
N GLY A 83 18.81 -1.22 20.75
CA GLY A 83 19.86 -0.76 19.83
C GLY A 83 19.73 -1.24 18.37
N SER A 84 18.84 -2.19 18.11
CA SER A 84 18.58 -2.72 16.75
C SER A 84 17.65 -1.83 15.92
N VAL A 85 17.02 -0.83 16.54
CA VAL A 85 15.98 -0.02 15.88
C VAL A 85 16.55 1.35 15.54
N LYS A 86 16.29 1.84 14.32
CA LYS A 86 16.81 3.13 13.86
C LYS A 86 16.25 4.26 14.72
N LYS A 87 17.03 5.33 14.93
CA LYS A 87 16.61 6.52 15.68
C LYS A 87 15.32 7.17 15.16
N ASP A 88 15.01 6.97 13.89
CA ASP A 88 13.83 7.50 13.21
C ASP A 88 12.60 6.58 13.28
N PHE A 89 12.67 5.48 14.04
CA PHE A 89 11.63 4.47 14.09
C PHE A 89 10.29 5.00 14.61
N PHE A 90 10.28 5.66 15.77
CA PHE A 90 9.05 6.24 16.32
C PHE A 90 8.50 7.36 15.43
N ASN A 91 9.37 8.15 14.79
CA ASN A 91 8.93 9.15 13.81
C ASN A 91 8.20 8.49 12.63
N LYS A 92 8.74 7.39 12.09
CA LYS A 92 8.10 6.64 11.00
C LYS A 92 6.80 5.96 11.43
N ILE A 93 6.75 5.40 12.64
CA ILE A 93 5.51 4.83 13.19
C ILE A 93 4.45 5.92 13.35
N GLU A 94 4.74 6.99 14.08
CA GLU A 94 3.76 8.06 14.37
C GLU A 94 3.32 8.81 13.11
N SER A 95 4.15 8.81 12.05
CA SER A 95 3.79 9.32 10.71
C SER A 95 3.03 8.31 9.84
N ASN A 96 2.67 7.14 10.37
CA ASN A 96 2.05 6.01 9.66
C ASN A 96 2.80 5.54 8.40
N LYS A 97 4.14 5.57 8.42
CA LYS A 97 5.00 5.17 7.30
C LYS A 97 5.48 3.71 7.38
N LEU A 98 5.16 3.00 8.46
CA LEU A 98 5.54 1.60 8.65
C LEU A 98 4.34 0.67 8.50
N LYS A 99 4.58 -0.46 7.83
CA LYS A 99 3.62 -1.56 7.76
C LYS A 99 3.34 -2.06 9.17
N PHE A 100 2.10 -2.44 9.42
CA PHE A 100 1.71 -3.01 10.69
C PHE A 100 2.41 -4.35 10.91
N ASP A 101 3.02 -4.49 12.08
CA ASP A 101 3.52 -5.77 12.58
C ASP A 101 3.07 -5.91 14.03
N GLN A 102 2.25 -6.93 14.28
CA GLN A 102 1.69 -7.22 15.60
C GLN A 102 2.79 -7.45 16.65
N THR A 103 3.89 -8.11 16.26
CA THR A 103 4.99 -8.41 17.16
C THR A 103 5.68 -7.12 17.60
N THR A 104 6.00 -6.26 16.64
CA THR A 104 6.55 -4.93 16.88
C THR A 104 5.62 -4.10 17.76
N PHE A 105 4.33 -4.01 17.42
CA PHE A 105 3.33 -3.28 18.22
C PHE A 105 3.30 -3.74 19.68
N ASN A 106 3.14 -5.05 19.91
CA ASN A 106 3.09 -5.62 21.25
C ASN A 106 4.38 -5.35 22.04
N THR A 107 5.53 -5.42 21.36
CA THR A 107 6.82 -5.13 21.96
C THR A 107 6.88 -3.66 22.39
N ILE A 108 6.43 -2.71 21.54
CA ILE A 108 6.42 -1.27 21.87
C ILE A 108 5.61 -1.03 23.13
N ILE A 109 4.38 -1.53 23.15
CA ILE A 109 3.46 -1.38 24.28
C ILE A 109 4.07 -1.97 25.55
N ARG A 110 4.67 -3.16 25.48
CA ARG A 110 5.31 -3.81 26.63
C ARG A 110 6.49 -2.99 27.17
N THR A 111 7.38 -2.54 26.29
CA THR A 111 8.58 -1.80 26.67
C THR A 111 8.24 -0.46 27.32
N LEU A 112 7.33 0.32 26.72
CA LEU A 112 6.91 1.61 27.28
C LEU A 112 6.19 1.45 28.62
N ASN A 113 5.30 0.45 28.76
CA ASN A 113 4.64 0.18 30.04
C ASN A 113 5.63 -0.23 31.14
N ASN A 114 6.63 -1.06 30.82
CA ASN A 114 7.65 -1.44 31.79
C ASN A 114 8.50 -0.24 32.21
N TYR A 115 8.84 0.63 31.26
CA TYR A 115 9.55 1.89 31.54
C TYR A 115 8.74 2.78 32.50
N LEU A 116 7.46 3.01 32.19
CA LEU A 116 6.55 3.82 33.01
C LEU A 116 6.43 3.25 34.44
N LYS A 117 6.25 1.93 34.58
CA LYS A 117 6.20 1.27 35.90
C LYS A 117 7.48 1.50 36.70
N ASN A 118 8.64 1.37 36.07
CA ASN A 118 9.94 1.57 36.74
C ASN A 118 10.16 3.04 37.13
N LYS A 119 9.74 3.98 36.29
CA LYS A 119 9.78 5.41 36.59
C LYS A 119 8.93 5.75 37.83
N ASN A 120 7.69 5.26 37.86
CA ASN A 120 6.76 5.50 38.98
C ASN A 120 7.24 4.86 40.29
N ARG A 121 7.94 3.72 40.23
CA ARG A 121 8.56 3.10 41.42
C ARG A 121 9.68 3.96 42.00
N LYS A 122 10.52 4.55 41.15
CA LYS A 122 11.63 5.41 41.60
C LYS A 122 11.13 6.69 42.27
N GLN A 123 10.08 7.31 41.73
CA GLN A 123 9.49 8.52 42.31
C GLN A 123 8.95 8.29 43.73
N LYS A 124 8.34 7.12 44.00
CA LYS A 124 7.82 6.76 45.33
C LYS A 124 8.89 6.50 46.38
N GLN A 125 10.15 6.29 46.00
CA GLN A 125 11.26 6.06 46.93
C GLN A 125 11.99 7.36 47.30
N SER A 126 11.69 8.46 46.61
CA SER A 126 12.33 9.77 46.82
C SER A 126 11.44 10.76 47.58
N THR A 127 10.28 10.31 48.06
CA THR A 127 9.31 11.04 48.88
C THR A 127 9.21 10.38 50.25
#